data_AF-K0I8M9-F1
#
_entry.id   AF-K0I8M9-F1
#
_cell.length_a   1.000
_cell.length_b   1.000
_cell.length_c   1.000
_cell.angle_alpha   90.00
_cell.angle_beta   90.00
_cell.angle_gamma   90.00
#
_symmetry.space_group_name_H-M   'P 1'
#
loop_
_entity.id
_entity.type
_entity.pdbx_description
1 polymer ?
#
loop_
_entity_poly.entity_id
_entity_poly.type
_entity_poly.pdbx_seq_one_letter_code
_entity_poly.pdbx_strand_id
1 'polypeptide(L)'
;MRQFIVDSAYDLPSLDQTSERLLDNQEDIGNAVKPYYGEKAGDQLTKLLKEHILIAADLVNAAKAGDNSAVADADQRWSDNADDIAAFLAKANPNWDEDELSHMLHDHLKVTKDEAVARLQSDYEADIEAFDKSP
;
A
#
# COMPACT_ATOMS: atom_id res chain seq x y z
N MET A 1 6.94 1.75 -1.49
CA MET A 1 5.98 2.15 -2.55
C MET A 1 6.59 3.15 -3.54
N ARG A 2 7.15 4.29 -3.13
CA ARG A 2 7.76 5.30 -4.02
C ARG A 2 8.57 4.76 -5.21
N GLN A 3 9.53 3.87 -4.97
CA GLN A 3 10.35 3.31 -6.05
C GLN A 3 9.51 2.56 -7.09
N PHE A 4 8.48 1.84 -6.67
CA PHE A 4 7.55 1.15 -7.57
C PHE A 4 6.76 2.16 -8.42
N ILE A 5 6.26 3.24 -7.80
CA ILE A 5 5.56 4.32 -8.51
C ILE A 5 6.46 4.94 -9.59
N VAL A 6 7.72 5.25 -9.25
CA VAL A 6 8.70 5.81 -10.19
C VAL A 6 9.00 4.82 -11.31
N ASP A 7 9.31 3.57 -10.98
CA ASP A 7 9.65 2.54 -11.97
C ASP A 7 8.48 2.28 -12.92
N SER A 8 7.25 2.22 -12.39
CA SER A 8 6.03 2.03 -13.19
C SER A 8 5.74 3.24 -14.08
N ALA A 9 5.84 4.47 -13.55
CA ALA A 9 5.55 5.69 -14.30
C ALA A 9 6.42 5.84 -15.56
N TYR A 10 7.68 5.38 -15.50
CA TYR A 10 8.65 5.55 -16.59
C TYR A 10 9.05 4.25 -17.29
N ASP A 11 8.36 3.14 -17.04
CA ASP A 11 8.67 1.82 -17.61
C ASP A 11 10.15 1.42 -17.39
N LEU A 12 10.66 1.65 -16.18
CA LEU A 12 12.05 1.38 -15.86
C LEU A 12 12.31 -0.13 -15.79
N PRO A 13 13.47 -0.61 -16.27
CA PRO A 13 13.81 -2.03 -16.28
C PRO A 13 13.99 -2.63 -14.88
N SER A 14 14.00 -1.81 -13.82
CA SER A 14 14.06 -2.23 -12.42
C SER A 14 12.70 -2.61 -11.82
N LEU A 15 11.59 -2.40 -12.55
CA LEU A 15 10.24 -2.57 -12.02
C LEU A 15 10.02 -3.97 -11.41
N ASP A 16 10.50 -5.03 -12.07
CA ASP A 16 10.33 -6.40 -11.58
C ASP A 16 11.07 -6.61 -10.25
N GLN A 17 12.32 -6.15 -10.16
CA GLN A 17 13.13 -6.29 -8.94
C GLN A 17 12.59 -5.42 -7.80
N THR A 18 12.11 -4.22 -8.11
CA THR A 18 11.46 -3.33 -7.14
C THR A 18 10.17 -3.95 -6.61
N SER A 19 9.37 -4.58 -7.49
CA SER A 19 8.11 -5.23 -7.12
C SER A 19 8.36 -6.45 -6.22
N GLU A 20 9.33 -7.30 -6.58
CA GLU A 20 9.72 -8.46 -5.76
C GLU A 20 10.14 -8.01 -4.36
N ARG A 21 11.03 -7.00 -4.26
CA ARG A 21 11.49 -6.49 -2.96
C ARG A 21 10.38 -5.88 -2.12
N LEU A 22 9.43 -5.21 -2.76
CA LEU A 22 8.28 -4.65 -2.08
C LEU A 22 7.36 -5.74 -1.51
N LEU A 23 7.21 -6.87 -2.20
CA LEU A 23 6.45 -8.02 -1.71
C LEU A 23 7.20 -8.81 -0.64
N ASP A 24 8.52 -9.00 -0.79
CA ASP A 24 9.38 -9.63 0.22
C ASP A 24 9.30 -8.89 1.56
N ASN A 25 9.28 -7.55 1.54
CA ASN A 25 9.12 -6.74 2.74
C ASN A 25 7.84 -7.08 3.53
N GLN A 26 6.77 -7.51 2.86
CA GLN A 26 5.52 -7.89 3.55
C GLN A 26 5.66 -9.25 4.24
N GLU A 27 6.44 -10.17 3.66
CA GLU A 27 6.81 -11.41 4.33
C GLU A 27 7.69 -11.15 5.55
N ASP A 28 8.65 -10.22 5.43
CA ASP A 28 9.53 -9.84 6.55
C ASP A 28 8.73 -9.26 7.71
N ILE A 29 7.78 -8.35 7.45
CA ILE A 29 6.87 -7.81 8.47
C ILE A 29 6.05 -8.94 9.11
N GLY A 30 5.44 -9.80 8.30
CA GLY A 30 4.67 -10.94 8.80
C GLY A 30 5.51 -11.88 9.66
N ASN A 31 6.74 -12.19 9.25
CA ASN A 31 7.66 -13.01 10.02
C ASN A 31 8.10 -12.34 11.33
N ALA A 32 8.30 -11.02 11.33
CA ALA A 32 8.69 -10.26 12.51
C ALA A 32 7.60 -10.26 13.61
N VAL A 33 6.32 -10.39 13.24
CA VAL A 33 5.22 -10.43 14.22
C VAL A 33 4.95 -11.83 14.78
N LYS A 34 5.42 -12.91 14.13
CA LYS A 34 5.20 -14.30 14.56
C LYS A 34 5.61 -14.60 16.00
N PRO A 35 6.77 -14.13 16.51
CA PRO A 35 7.18 -14.38 17.89
C PRO A 35 6.22 -13.83 18.95
N TYR A 36 5.41 -12.82 18.59
CA TYR A 36 4.52 -12.13 19.52
C TYR A 36 3.06 -12.60 19.42
N TYR A 37 2.59 -12.88 18.19
CA TYR A 37 1.18 -13.18 17.92
C TYR A 37 0.95 -14.58 17.31
N GLY A 38 2.03 -15.34 17.11
CA GLY A 38 2.02 -16.70 16.58
C GLY A 38 2.04 -16.77 15.04
N GLU A 39 2.39 -17.96 14.54
CA GLU A 39 2.53 -18.25 13.10
C GLU A 39 1.31 -17.81 12.27
N LYS A 40 0.11 -18.21 12.71
CA LYS A 40 -1.14 -17.91 11.99
C LYS A 40 -1.39 -16.41 11.84
N ALA A 41 -1.03 -15.61 12.85
CA ALA A 41 -1.20 -14.17 12.80
C ALA A 41 -0.20 -13.54 11.82
N GLY A 42 1.07 -13.97 11.87
CA GLY A 42 2.08 -13.49 10.92
C GLY A 42 1.77 -13.85 9.47
N ASP A 43 1.29 -15.07 9.22
CA ASP A 43 0.89 -15.51 7.87
C ASP A 43 -0.33 -14.72 7.36
N GLN A 44 -1.32 -14.46 8.23
CA GLN A 44 -2.48 -13.64 7.87
C GLN A 44 -2.10 -12.19 7.58
N LEU A 45 -1.22 -11.58 8.40
CA LEU A 45 -0.74 -10.22 8.16
C LEU A 45 0.03 -10.13 6.84
N THR A 46 0.91 -11.11 6.56
CA THR A 46 1.63 -11.20 5.28
C THR A 46 0.66 -11.17 4.10
N LYS A 47 -0.42 -11.97 4.18
CA LYS A 47 -1.43 -12.04 3.12
C LYS A 47 -2.10 -10.68 2.91
N LEU A 48 -2.58 -10.05 3.97
CA LEU A 48 -3.27 -8.76 3.90
C LEU A 48 -2.37 -7.67 3.32
N LEU A 49 -1.11 -7.61 3.74
CA LEU A 49 -0.14 -6.63 3.25
C LEU A 49 0.27 -6.88 1.80
N LYS A 50 0.41 -8.13 1.36
CA LYS A 50 0.65 -8.43 -0.06
C LYS A 50 -0.52 -8.03 -0.93
N GLU A 51 -1.74 -8.33 -0.49
CA GLU A 51 -2.96 -7.89 -1.16
C GLU A 51 -3.03 -6.36 -1.26
N HIS A 52 -2.68 -5.65 -0.19
CA HIS A 52 -2.56 -4.19 -0.16
C HIS A 52 -1.64 -3.66 -1.28
N ILE A 53 -0.42 -4.20 -1.38
CA ILE A 53 0.56 -3.80 -2.40
C ILE A 53 0.08 -4.11 -3.81
N LEU A 54 -0.54 -5.28 -4.03
CA LEU A 54 -1.03 -5.68 -5.35
C LEU A 54 -2.20 -4.80 -5.81
N ILE A 55 -3.11 -4.44 -4.91
CA ILE A 55 -4.20 -3.50 -5.22
C ILE A 55 -3.64 -2.11 -5.56
N ALA A 56 -2.65 -1.64 -4.80
CA ALA A 56 -2.00 -0.36 -5.09
C ALA A 56 -1.29 -0.38 -6.47
N ALA A 57 -0.67 -1.49 -6.84
CA ALA A 57 -0.08 -1.69 -8.16
C ALA A 57 -1.13 -1.65 -9.28
N ASP A 58 -2.28 -2.31 -9.10
CA ASP A 58 -3.41 -2.23 -10.03
C ASP A 58 -3.88 -0.79 -10.21
N LEU A 59 -4.01 -0.03 -9.12
CA LEU A 59 -4.41 1.39 -9.15
C LEU A 59 -3.43 2.24 -9.97
N VAL A 60 -2.12 2.09 -9.72
CA VAL A 60 -1.08 2.84 -10.47
C VAL A 60 -1.14 2.50 -11.96
N ASN A 61 -1.27 1.22 -12.30
CA ASN A 61 -1.35 0.78 -13.69
C ASN A 61 -2.63 1.28 -14.38
N ALA A 62 -3.77 1.26 -13.69
CA ALA A 62 -5.03 1.79 -14.18
C ALA A 62 -4.95 3.32 -14.41
N ALA A 63 -4.37 4.06 -13.45
CA ALA A 63 -4.16 5.49 -13.58
C ALA A 63 -3.23 5.83 -14.75
N LYS A 64 -2.14 5.07 -14.92
CA LYS A 64 -1.23 5.21 -16.07
C LYS A 64 -1.94 4.95 -17.41
N ALA A 65 -2.87 4.01 -17.45
CA ALA A 65 -3.68 3.70 -18.63
C ALA A 65 -4.83 4.71 -18.87
N GLY A 66 -5.10 5.62 -17.92
CA GLY A 66 -6.24 6.54 -17.96
C GLY A 66 -7.60 5.87 -17.73
N ASP A 67 -7.61 4.68 -17.14
CA ASP A 67 -8.83 3.92 -16.84
C ASP A 67 -9.42 4.33 -15.48
N ASN A 68 -10.21 5.40 -15.49
CA ASN A 68 -10.84 5.92 -14.27
C ASN A 68 -11.80 4.93 -13.60
N SER A 69 -12.38 3.99 -14.35
CA SER A 69 -13.27 2.97 -13.76
C SER A 69 -12.46 1.96 -12.97
N ALA A 70 -11.34 1.49 -13.51
CA ALA A 70 -10.44 0.58 -12.82
C ALA A 70 -9.74 1.27 -11.63
N VAL A 71 -9.43 2.58 -11.74
CA VAL A 71 -8.94 3.36 -10.60
C VAL A 71 -9.96 3.38 -9.47
N ALA A 72 -11.22 3.68 -9.75
CA ALA A 72 -12.27 3.74 -8.71
C ALA A 72 -12.53 2.36 -8.06
N ASP A 73 -12.51 1.28 -8.85
CA ASP A 73 -12.61 -0.08 -8.33
C ASP A 73 -11.42 -0.42 -7.42
N ALA A 74 -10.19 -0.17 -7.88
CA ALA A 74 -9.00 -0.43 -7.09
C ALA A 74 -8.97 0.40 -5.79
N ASP A 75 -9.35 1.68 -5.84
CA ASP A 75 -9.42 2.57 -4.67
C ASP A 75 -10.39 2.03 -3.60
N GLN A 76 -11.57 1.53 -4.02
CA GLN A 76 -12.53 0.91 -3.08
C GLN A 76 -11.97 -0.38 -2.46
N ARG A 77 -11.41 -1.29 -3.27
CA ARG A 77 -10.80 -2.52 -2.74
C ARG A 77 -9.65 -2.20 -1.79
N TRP A 78 -8.91 -1.13 -2.06
CA TRP A 78 -7.78 -0.74 -1.24
C TRP A 78 -8.21 -0.19 0.11
N SER A 79 -9.28 0.62 0.11
CA SER A 79 -9.98 1.07 1.31
C SER A 79 -10.48 -0.11 2.14
N ASP A 80 -11.17 -1.07 1.52
CA ASP A 80 -11.69 -2.26 2.21
C ASP A 80 -10.54 -3.09 2.82
N ASN A 81 -9.44 -3.26 2.09
CA ASN A 81 -8.25 -3.96 2.59
C ASN A 81 -7.56 -3.21 3.75
N ALA A 82 -7.55 -1.86 3.73
CA ALA A 82 -7.03 -1.06 4.84
C ALA A 82 -7.87 -1.29 6.11
N ASP A 83 -9.19 -1.34 5.99
CA ASP A 83 -10.09 -1.64 7.12
C ASP A 83 -9.89 -3.08 7.63
N ASP A 84 -9.70 -4.05 6.73
CA ASP A 84 -9.37 -5.43 7.12
C ASP A 84 -8.03 -5.53 7.89
N ILE A 85 -7.02 -4.73 7.50
CA ILE A 85 -5.74 -4.64 8.23
C ILE A 85 -5.95 -4.02 9.60
N ALA A 86 -6.68 -2.90 9.69
CA ALA A 86 -6.97 -2.22 10.95
C ALA A 86 -7.66 -3.16 11.94
N ALA A 87 -8.74 -3.81 11.51
CA ALA A 87 -9.49 -4.76 12.33
C ALA A 87 -8.64 -5.97 12.74
N PHE A 88 -7.79 -6.48 11.84
CA PHE A 88 -6.87 -7.57 12.16
C PHE A 88 -5.86 -7.18 13.25
N LEU A 89 -5.24 -6.01 13.12
CA LEU A 89 -4.25 -5.52 14.08
C LEU A 89 -4.88 -5.20 15.44
N ALA A 90 -6.01 -4.49 15.48
CA ALA A 90 -6.74 -4.19 16.71
C ALA A 90 -7.16 -5.46 17.45
N LYS A 91 -7.59 -6.49 16.71
CA LYS A 91 -7.89 -7.81 17.29
C LYS A 91 -6.65 -8.51 17.86
N ALA A 92 -5.50 -8.36 17.23
CA ALA A 92 -4.25 -8.97 17.68
C ALA A 92 -3.70 -8.30 18.95
N ASN A 93 -3.92 -6.99 19.12
CA ASN A 93 -3.44 -6.21 20.25
C ASN A 93 -4.51 -5.25 20.80
N PRO A 94 -5.04 -5.49 22.02
CA PRO A 94 -6.11 -4.68 22.60
C PRO A 94 -5.70 -3.25 22.96
N ASN A 95 -4.42 -2.90 22.82
CA ASN A 95 -3.92 -1.53 23.01
C ASN A 95 -3.91 -0.72 21.70
N TRP A 96 -4.25 -1.33 20.57
CA TRP A 96 -4.39 -0.64 19.29
C TRP A 96 -5.86 -0.40 19.01
N ASP A 97 -6.23 0.87 18.93
CA ASP A 97 -7.58 1.29 18.60
C ASP A 97 -7.85 1.09 17.10
N GLU A 98 -8.97 0.45 16.76
CA GLU A 98 -9.31 0.12 15.38
C GLU A 98 -9.61 1.36 14.54
N ASP A 99 -10.30 2.35 15.12
CA ASP A 99 -10.66 3.58 14.42
C ASP A 99 -9.41 4.43 14.14
N GLU A 100 -8.47 4.52 15.10
CA GLU A 100 -7.19 5.19 14.89
C GLU A 100 -6.33 4.50 13.82
N LEU A 101 -6.30 3.16 13.82
CA LEU A 101 -5.58 2.38 12.80
C LEU A 101 -6.20 2.54 11.41
N SER A 102 -7.52 2.45 11.29
CA SER A 102 -8.23 2.67 10.03
C SER A 102 -7.96 4.08 9.52
N HIS A 103 -8.11 5.11 10.36
CA HIS A 103 -7.81 6.49 9.97
C HIS A 103 -6.39 6.66 9.42
N MET A 104 -5.39 6.14 10.13
CA MET A 104 -3.99 6.19 9.70
C MET A 104 -3.76 5.49 8.35
N LEU A 105 -4.37 4.32 8.15
CA LEU A 105 -4.22 3.56 6.90
C LEU A 105 -4.90 4.28 5.73
N HIS A 106 -6.08 4.87 5.94
CA HIS A 106 -6.78 5.67 4.91
C HIS A 106 -6.01 6.94 4.54
N ASP A 107 -5.41 7.63 5.52
CA ASP A 107 -4.51 8.75 5.25
C ASP A 107 -3.29 8.30 4.44
N HIS A 108 -2.70 7.14 4.77
CA HIS A 108 -1.65 6.52 3.98
C HIS A 108 -2.09 6.22 2.53
N LEU A 109 -3.29 5.67 2.32
CA LEU A 109 -3.84 5.42 0.99
C LEU A 109 -3.91 6.71 0.18
N LYS A 110 -4.48 7.75 0.80
CA LYS A 110 -4.66 9.05 0.16
C LYS A 110 -3.32 9.64 -0.27
N VAL A 111 -2.35 9.70 0.63
CA VAL A 111 -1.03 10.28 0.35
C VAL A 111 -0.31 9.51 -0.76
N THR A 112 -0.36 8.18 -0.72
CA THR A 112 0.27 7.33 -1.74
C THR A 112 -0.40 7.48 -3.11
N LYS A 113 -1.73 7.59 -3.15
CA LYS A 113 -2.48 7.87 -4.38
C LYS A 113 -2.13 9.24 -4.95
N ASP A 114 -2.06 10.26 -4.09
CA ASP A 114 -1.69 11.62 -4.48
C ASP A 114 -0.26 11.64 -5.08
N GLU A 115 0.71 10.93 -4.46
CA GLU A 115 2.07 10.75 -4.99
C GLU A 115 2.04 10.09 -6.38
N ALA A 116 1.30 8.99 -6.53
CA ALA A 116 1.21 8.25 -7.79
C ALA A 116 0.64 9.10 -8.93
N VAL A 117 -0.47 9.81 -8.67
CA VAL A 117 -1.11 10.67 -9.66
C VAL A 117 -0.20 11.83 -10.04
N ALA A 118 0.41 12.51 -9.08
CA ALA A 118 1.33 13.61 -9.32
C ALA A 118 2.53 13.16 -10.18
N ARG A 119 3.13 12.01 -9.83
CA ARG A 119 4.22 11.42 -10.60
C ARG A 119 3.83 11.13 -12.04
N LEU A 120 2.69 10.46 -12.26
CA LEU A 120 2.19 10.11 -13.59
C LEU A 120 1.88 11.35 -14.45
N GLN A 121 1.46 12.45 -13.81
CA GLN A 121 1.21 13.74 -14.46
C GLN A 121 2.47 14.60 -14.64
N SER A 122 3.63 14.11 -14.20
CA SER A 122 4.90 14.85 -14.17
C SER A 122 4.87 16.12 -13.30
N ASP A 123 3.96 16.19 -12.33
CA ASP A 123 3.95 17.22 -11.29
C ASP A 123 4.91 16.81 -10.16
N TYR A 124 6.20 17.06 -10.38
CA TYR A 124 7.25 16.61 -9.45
C TYR A 124 7.25 17.36 -8.12
N GLU A 125 6.76 18.60 -8.10
CA GLU A 125 6.64 19.36 -6.85
C GLU A 125 5.57 18.72 -5.97
N ALA A 126 4.39 18.44 -6.52
CA ALA A 126 3.32 17.75 -5.80
C ALA A 126 3.70 16.31 -5.40
N ASP A 127 4.43 15.57 -6.25
CA ASP A 127 4.95 14.24 -5.92
C ASP A 127 5.89 14.26 -4.70
N ILE A 128 6.82 15.21 -4.64
CA ILE A 128 7.75 15.35 -3.51
C ILE A 128 6.99 15.74 -2.25
N GLU A 129 6.07 16.70 -2.35
CA GLU A 129 5.25 17.11 -1.20
C GLU A 129 4.36 15.99 -0.66
N ALA A 130 3.80 15.15 -1.54
CA ALA A 130 3.02 14.00 -1.12
C ALA A 130 3.91 12.96 -0.42
N PHE A 131 5.07 12.64 -0.99
CA PHE A 131 6.02 11.73 -0.37
C PHE A 131 6.45 12.19 1.03
N ASP A 132 6.72 13.47 1.23
CA ASP A 132 7.12 14.03 2.53
C ASP A 132 6.01 13.99 3.59
N LYS A 133 4.73 13.85 3.16
CA LYS A 133 3.57 13.68 4.05
C LYS A 133 3.29 12.22 4.39
N SER A 134 4.02 11.29 3.79
CA SER A 134 3.84 9.86 4.08
C SER A 134 4.27 9.58 5.52
N PRO A 135 3.40 8.95 6.34
CA PRO A 135 3.71 8.64 7.74
C PRO A 135 4.84 7.62 7.91
#